data_AF-A0A4Q2ZDF5-F1
#
_entry.id   AF-A0A4Q2ZDF5-F1
#
_cell.length_a   1.000
_cell.length_b   1.000
_cell.length_c   1.000
_cell.angle_alpha   90.00
_cell.angle_beta   90.00
_cell.angle_gamma   90.00
#
_symmetry.space_group_name_H-M   'P 1'
#
loop_
_entity.id
_entity.type
_entity.pdbx_description
1 polymer ?
#
loop_
_entity_poly.entity_id
_entity_poly.type
_entity_poly.pdbx_seq_one_letter_code
_entity_poly.pdbx_strand_id
1 'polypeptide(L)'
;MRVRLFLIFSLLALTVAGGWKYRPQLTGWWREATARINPAEKPKPDPATYAVMVSEMERWRADLAARHRAARTAAERDTVERETRSLLETALPAMMQCWLGTPWDFHGTAKGPGEGKIACGYFVATVLKDAGFKVDRYKLAQQPSENILRSFLPKQSCTLTVGKDYQDFATEVEKLEPGIYVVGLDTHVAFIVVGEEG
;
A
#
# COMPACT_ATOMS: atom_id res chain seq x y z
N MET A 1 16.35 -26.50 -52.93
CA MET A 1 15.44 -25.35 -53.12
C MET A 1 14.21 -25.56 -52.24
N ARG A 2 14.00 -24.71 -51.20
CA ARG A 2 12.82 -24.57 -50.29
C ARG A 2 12.49 -25.81 -49.42
N VAL A 3 12.67 -25.88 -48.08
CA VAL A 3 12.33 -25.06 -46.89
C VAL A 3 10.82 -24.89 -46.62
N ARG A 4 10.45 -25.17 -45.34
CA ARG A 4 9.19 -24.92 -44.59
C ARG A 4 8.22 -26.11 -44.61
N LEU A 5 7.59 -26.56 -43.52
CA LEU A 5 7.15 -25.94 -42.26
C LEU A 5 6.78 -27.09 -41.28
N PHE A 6 6.58 -26.78 -39.99
CA PHE A 6 6.13 -27.66 -38.88
C PHE A 6 7.22 -28.17 -37.95
N LEU A 7 7.79 -27.24 -37.19
CA LEU A 7 8.20 -27.48 -35.81
C LEU A 7 7.89 -26.21 -35.00
N ILE A 8 7.50 -26.42 -33.74
CA ILE A 8 7.28 -25.43 -32.67
C ILE A 8 5.83 -24.97 -32.49
N PHE A 9 4.98 -25.93 -32.13
CA PHE A 9 4.06 -25.75 -30.99
C PHE A 9 4.92 -25.86 -29.73
N SER A 10 5.16 -24.76 -29.00
CA SER A 10 5.53 -24.70 -27.56
C SER A 10 6.42 -23.49 -27.21
N LEU A 11 5.96 -22.24 -27.43
CA LEU A 11 6.64 -21.08 -26.85
C LEU A 11 5.74 -19.84 -26.68
N LEU A 12 4.45 -20.04 -26.44
CA LEU A 12 3.47 -18.94 -26.26
C LEU A 12 2.39 -19.28 -25.22
N ALA A 13 2.79 -19.92 -24.11
CA ALA A 13 1.87 -20.25 -23.01
C ALA A 13 2.52 -20.19 -21.62
N LEU A 14 3.67 -19.52 -21.45
CA LEU A 14 4.38 -19.47 -20.16
C LEU A 14 4.53 -18.06 -19.54
N THR A 15 4.02 -17.00 -20.14
CA THR A 15 4.15 -15.63 -19.60
C THR A 15 2.87 -15.06 -18.97
N VAL A 16 1.77 -15.81 -18.93
CA VAL A 16 0.48 -15.35 -18.34
C VAL A 16 0.12 -16.10 -17.04
N ALA A 17 0.83 -17.19 -16.70
CA ALA A 17 0.43 -18.08 -15.61
C ALA A 17 0.91 -17.67 -14.20
N GLY A 18 1.84 -16.71 -14.06
CA GLY A 18 2.42 -16.34 -12.76
C GLY A 18 1.47 -15.51 -11.89
N GLY A 19 0.89 -14.44 -12.44
CA GLY A 19 0.02 -13.52 -11.70
C GLY A 19 -1.37 -14.08 -11.39
N TRP A 20 -1.86 -15.05 -12.17
CA TRP A 20 -3.18 -15.65 -11.97
C TRP A 20 -3.20 -16.72 -10.86
N LYS A 21 -2.04 -17.32 -10.55
CA LYS A 21 -1.94 -18.46 -9.62
C LYS A 21 -2.17 -18.07 -8.15
N TYR A 22 -1.94 -16.81 -7.78
CA TYR A 22 -2.07 -16.33 -6.41
C TYR A 22 -3.27 -15.40 -6.20
N ARG A 23 -3.92 -14.96 -7.29
CA ARG A 23 -5.17 -14.19 -7.26
C ARG A 23 -6.24 -14.86 -6.39
N PRO A 24 -6.55 -16.17 -6.50
CA PRO A 24 -7.57 -16.82 -5.68
C PRO A 24 -7.21 -16.92 -4.19
N GLN A 25 -5.92 -17.05 -3.86
CA GLN A 25 -5.43 -17.13 -2.48
C GLN A 25 -5.47 -15.78 -1.77
N LEU A 26 -5.26 -14.69 -2.53
CA LEU A 26 -5.53 -13.34 -2.05
C LEU A 26 -7.04 -13.11 -1.96
N THR A 27 -7.84 -13.34 -3.01
CA THR A 27 -9.29 -13.01 -3.06
C THR A 27 -10.16 -13.78 -2.07
N GLY A 28 -9.74 -14.97 -1.63
CA GLY A 28 -10.50 -15.77 -0.66
C GLY A 28 -10.63 -15.09 0.71
N TRP A 29 -9.59 -14.37 1.16
CA TRP A 29 -9.58 -13.67 2.45
C TRP A 29 -10.20 -12.25 2.32
N TRP A 30 -10.19 -11.66 1.12
CA TRP A 30 -10.68 -10.30 0.86
C TRP A 30 -12.17 -10.09 1.11
N ARG A 31 -13.04 -11.07 0.81
CA ARG A 31 -14.50 -10.92 1.05
C ARG A 31 -14.88 -10.85 2.52
N GLU A 32 -14.00 -11.30 3.41
CA GLU A 32 -14.21 -11.32 4.86
C GLU A 32 -13.53 -10.13 5.55
N ALA A 33 -12.38 -9.67 5.04
CA ALA A 33 -11.66 -8.50 5.57
C ALA A 33 -12.23 -7.14 5.12
N THR A 34 -12.93 -7.08 3.98
CA THR A 34 -13.59 -5.85 3.49
C THR A 34 -15.00 -5.66 4.04
N ALA A 35 -15.28 -6.21 5.22
CA ALA A 35 -16.49 -5.88 5.95
C ALA A 35 -16.63 -4.36 6.00
N ARG A 36 -17.62 -3.83 5.27
CA ARG A 36 -17.98 -2.43 5.28
C ARG A 36 -18.09 -2.01 6.74
N ILE A 37 -17.37 -0.96 7.14
CA ILE A 37 -17.45 -0.41 8.50
C ILE A 37 -18.94 -0.23 8.81
N ASN A 38 -19.47 -1.06 9.70
CA ASN A 38 -20.84 -0.92 10.16
C ASN A 38 -20.85 0.28 11.11
N PRO A 39 -21.49 1.41 10.76
CA PRO A 39 -21.45 2.60 11.60
C PRO A 39 -22.03 2.36 13.01
N ALA A 40 -22.82 1.30 13.18
CA ALA A 40 -23.43 0.92 14.45
C ALA A 40 -22.47 0.23 15.43
N GLU A 41 -21.36 -0.36 14.97
CA GLU A 41 -20.39 -1.04 15.83
C GLU A 41 -19.07 -0.27 15.85
N LYS A 42 -18.58 0.07 17.05
CA LYS A 42 -17.28 0.72 17.19
C LYS A 42 -16.20 -0.23 16.64
N PRO A 43 -15.39 0.20 15.67
CA PRO A 43 -14.33 -0.66 15.17
C PRO A 43 -13.37 -1.02 16.29
N LYS A 44 -12.84 -2.25 16.25
CA LYS A 44 -11.89 -2.78 17.23
C LYS A 44 -10.56 -3.04 16.54
N PRO A 45 -9.42 -2.75 17.20
CA PRO A 45 -8.12 -3.09 16.65
C PRO A 45 -7.96 -4.59 16.45
N ASP A 46 -7.27 -4.99 15.38
CA ASP A 46 -6.98 -6.38 15.04
C ASP A 46 -5.46 -6.63 14.94
N PRO A 47 -4.77 -6.75 16.08
CA PRO A 47 -3.32 -7.01 16.10
C PRO A 47 -2.95 -8.39 15.55
N ALA A 48 -3.86 -9.37 15.64
CA ALA A 48 -3.60 -10.74 15.19
C ALA A 48 -3.50 -10.80 13.66
N THR A 49 -4.48 -10.23 12.96
CA THR A 49 -4.45 -10.12 11.49
C THR A 49 -3.28 -9.25 11.05
N TYR A 50 -3.03 -8.12 11.72
CA TYR A 50 -1.89 -7.25 11.39
C TYR A 50 -0.56 -8.00 11.44
N ALA A 51 -0.28 -8.79 12.48
CA ALA A 51 0.97 -9.55 12.59
C ALA A 51 1.16 -10.57 11.46
N VAL A 52 0.08 -11.23 11.03
CA VAL A 52 0.10 -12.13 9.86
C VAL A 52 0.43 -11.35 8.60
N MET A 53 -0.23 -10.20 8.39
CA MET A 53 0.01 -9.35 7.23
C MET A 53 1.45 -8.84 7.16
N VAL A 54 2.05 -8.41 8.28
CA VAL A 54 3.45 -7.99 8.31
C VAL A 54 4.38 -9.13 7.87
N SER A 55 4.12 -10.35 8.34
CA SER A 55 4.91 -11.53 7.97
C SER A 55 4.77 -11.87 6.48
N GLU A 56 3.55 -11.78 5.94
CA GLU A 56 3.27 -12.00 4.52
C GLU A 56 3.89 -10.91 3.64
N MET A 57 3.83 -9.64 4.06
CA MET A 57 4.46 -8.53 3.35
C MET A 57 5.96 -8.71 3.25
N GLU A 58 6.63 -9.13 4.33
CA GLU A 58 8.07 -9.41 4.29
C GLU A 58 8.40 -10.57 3.35
N ARG A 59 7.60 -11.65 3.38
CA ARG A 59 7.75 -12.80 2.47
C ARG A 59 7.65 -12.36 1.01
N TRP A 60 6.61 -11.61 0.67
CA TRP A 60 6.42 -11.11 -0.70
C TRP A 60 7.48 -10.11 -1.13
N ARG A 61 7.88 -9.20 -0.24
CA ARG A 61 8.96 -8.24 -0.50
C ARG A 61 10.26 -8.95 -0.85
N ALA A 62 10.61 -10.03 -0.13
CA ALA A 62 11.81 -10.81 -0.40
C ALA A 62 11.77 -11.50 -1.79
N ASP A 63 10.63 -12.12 -2.13
CA ASP A 63 10.41 -12.76 -3.44
C ASP A 63 10.49 -11.73 -4.60
N LEU A 64 9.69 -10.67 -4.51
CA LEU A 64 9.62 -9.62 -5.53
C LEU A 64 10.98 -8.94 -5.70
N ALA A 65 11.72 -8.68 -4.61
CA ALA A 65 13.06 -8.12 -4.70
C ALA A 65 14.06 -9.08 -5.38
N ALA A 66 13.97 -10.39 -5.13
CA ALA A 66 14.81 -11.38 -5.80
C ALA A 66 14.50 -11.44 -7.30
N ARG A 67 13.22 -11.46 -7.68
CA ARG A 67 12.75 -11.45 -9.07
C ARG A 67 13.14 -10.17 -9.80
N HIS A 68 12.98 -9.02 -9.15
CA HIS A 68 13.39 -7.73 -9.71
C HIS A 68 14.90 -7.68 -9.97
N ARG A 69 15.73 -8.20 -9.04
CA ARG A 69 17.19 -8.29 -9.24
C ARG A 69 17.57 -9.27 -10.36
N ALA A 70 16.81 -10.34 -10.56
CA ALA A 70 17.06 -11.33 -11.60
C ALA A 70 16.57 -10.87 -13.00
N ALA A 71 15.67 -9.89 -13.07
CA ALA A 71 15.12 -9.37 -14.32
C ALA A 71 16.21 -8.71 -15.20
N ARG A 72 16.29 -9.16 -16.45
CA ARG A 72 17.31 -8.75 -17.42
C ARG A 72 16.80 -7.74 -18.42
N THR A 73 15.49 -7.65 -18.59
CA THR A 73 14.83 -6.74 -19.53
C THR A 73 13.93 -5.73 -18.82
N ALA A 74 13.64 -4.61 -19.50
CA ALA A 74 12.68 -3.63 -18.99
C ALA A 74 11.29 -4.26 -18.78
N ALA A 75 10.81 -5.05 -19.74
CA ALA A 75 9.49 -5.69 -19.64
C ALA A 75 9.37 -6.66 -18.45
N GLU A 76 10.44 -7.38 -18.09
CA GLU A 76 10.47 -8.22 -16.89
C GLU A 76 10.43 -7.37 -15.62
N ARG A 77 11.19 -6.27 -15.55
CA ARG A 77 11.17 -5.34 -14.41
C ARG A 77 9.79 -4.72 -14.24
N ASP A 78 9.22 -4.18 -15.32
CA ASP A 78 7.88 -3.60 -15.33
C ASP A 78 6.83 -4.60 -14.83
N THR A 79 7.00 -5.89 -15.14
CA THR A 79 6.10 -6.94 -14.65
C THR A 79 6.19 -7.10 -13.14
N VAL A 80 7.40 -7.15 -12.58
CA VAL A 80 7.61 -7.23 -11.13
C VAL A 80 7.12 -5.96 -10.43
N GLU A 81 7.32 -4.79 -11.03
CA GLU A 81 6.83 -3.51 -10.51
C GLU A 81 5.30 -3.44 -10.49
N ARG A 82 4.61 -3.91 -11.54
CA ARG A 82 3.14 -4.01 -11.55
C ARG A 82 2.61 -4.98 -10.50
N GLU A 83 3.26 -6.13 -10.32
CA GLU A 83 2.89 -7.06 -9.25
C GLU A 83 3.11 -6.47 -7.85
N THR A 84 4.22 -5.75 -7.67
CA THR A 84 4.51 -5.03 -6.41
C THR A 84 3.47 -3.97 -6.12
N ARG A 85 3.08 -3.18 -7.13
CA ARG A 85 2.00 -2.21 -7.03
C ARG A 85 0.70 -2.87 -6.61
N SER A 86 0.28 -3.93 -7.30
CA SER A 86 -0.96 -4.65 -7.00
C SER A 86 -0.97 -5.21 -5.58
N LEU A 87 0.16 -5.75 -5.11
CA LEU A 87 0.32 -6.19 -3.72
C LEU A 87 0.13 -5.03 -2.73
N LEU A 88 0.77 -3.89 -2.97
CA LEU A 88 0.69 -2.74 -2.07
C LEU A 88 -0.71 -2.13 -2.03
N GLU A 89 -1.33 -1.90 -3.19
CA GLU A 89 -2.71 -1.40 -3.33
C GLU A 89 -3.73 -2.30 -2.62
N THR A 90 -3.42 -3.59 -2.56
CA THR A 90 -4.24 -4.59 -1.88
C THR A 90 -3.94 -4.61 -0.37
N ALA A 91 -2.69 -4.80 0.05
CA ALA A 91 -2.33 -5.04 1.44
C ALA A 91 -2.42 -3.81 2.35
N LEU A 92 -1.96 -2.64 1.88
CA LEU A 92 -1.87 -1.46 2.74
C LEU A 92 -3.24 -1.03 3.32
N PRO A 93 -4.35 -0.98 2.56
CA PRO A 93 -5.67 -0.67 3.13
C PRO A 93 -6.10 -1.65 4.21
N ALA A 94 -5.87 -2.96 4.03
CA ALA A 94 -6.17 -3.94 5.06
C ALA A 94 -5.27 -3.78 6.31
N MET A 95 -4.00 -3.46 6.13
CA MET A 95 -3.10 -3.15 7.25
C MET A 95 -3.62 -1.95 8.03
N MET A 96 -4.06 -0.89 7.34
CA MET A 96 -4.65 0.30 7.96
C MET A 96 -5.94 -0.04 8.73
N GLN A 97 -6.80 -0.90 8.18
CA GLN A 97 -8.06 -1.32 8.81
C GLN A 97 -7.83 -2.00 10.16
N CYS A 98 -6.76 -2.79 10.30
CA CYS A 98 -6.41 -3.41 11.58
C CYS A 98 -6.18 -2.39 12.71
N TRP A 99 -5.82 -1.14 12.39
CA TRP A 99 -5.60 -0.08 13.39
C TRP A 99 -6.90 0.61 13.85
N LEU A 100 -8.02 0.41 13.15
CA LEU A 100 -9.28 1.07 13.51
C LEU A 100 -9.68 0.74 14.95
N GLY A 101 -10.11 1.76 15.70
CA GLY A 101 -10.38 1.64 17.13
C GLY A 101 -9.16 1.83 18.04
N THR A 102 -7.94 1.94 17.49
CA THR A 102 -6.76 2.29 18.29
C THR A 102 -6.87 3.76 18.71
N PRO A 103 -6.81 4.09 20.01
CA PRO A 103 -6.95 5.46 20.46
C PRO A 103 -5.87 6.39 19.89
N TRP A 104 -6.27 7.59 19.49
CA TRP A 104 -5.34 8.62 19.06
C TRP A 104 -4.73 9.39 20.25
N ASP A 105 -3.47 9.80 20.12
CA ASP A 105 -2.79 10.74 21.03
C ASP A 105 -1.63 11.42 20.30
N PHE A 106 -1.43 12.71 20.55
CA PHE A 106 -0.36 13.49 19.90
C PHE A 106 1.04 12.93 20.20
N HIS A 107 1.24 12.33 21.37
CA HIS A 107 2.49 11.68 21.78
C HIS A 107 2.41 10.15 21.69
N GLY A 108 1.35 9.60 21.09
CA GLY A 108 1.14 8.17 20.99
C GLY A 108 2.18 7.49 20.10
N THR A 109 2.83 6.45 20.61
CA THR A 109 3.87 5.70 19.89
C THR A 109 3.60 4.20 19.81
N ALA A 110 2.34 3.75 19.89
CA ALA A 110 1.97 2.33 19.85
C ALA A 110 2.69 1.57 18.72
N LYS A 111 3.18 0.35 19.03
CA LYS A 111 4.00 -0.43 18.09
C LYS A 111 3.15 -1.31 17.18
N GLY A 112 1.98 -1.72 17.64
CA GLY A 112 0.95 -2.37 16.85
C GLY A 112 -0.47 -1.89 17.20
N PRO A 113 -1.48 -2.38 16.46
CA PRO A 113 -2.87 -2.04 16.69
C PRO A 113 -3.33 -2.33 18.11
N GLY A 114 -4.01 -1.36 18.75
CA GLY A 114 -4.58 -1.52 20.09
C GLY A 114 -3.57 -1.59 21.24
N GLU A 115 -2.25 -1.53 21.00
CA GLU A 115 -1.20 -1.61 22.04
C GLU A 115 -0.97 -0.29 22.81
N GLY A 116 -2.00 0.55 22.93
CA GLY A 116 -1.93 1.88 23.52
C GLY A 116 -2.47 2.94 22.57
N LYS A 117 -1.82 4.11 22.56
CA LYS A 117 -2.24 5.23 21.73
C LYS A 117 -1.25 5.52 20.60
N ILE A 118 -1.75 6.06 19.49
CA ILE A 118 -0.94 6.32 18.28
C ILE A 118 -1.14 7.73 17.73
N ALA A 119 -0.05 8.41 17.38
CA ALA A 119 -0.09 9.69 16.65
C ALA A 119 -0.10 9.44 15.14
N CYS A 120 -0.58 10.42 14.37
CA CYS A 120 -0.72 10.32 12.91
C CYS A 120 0.60 9.97 12.18
N GLY A 121 1.69 10.66 12.51
CA GLY A 121 3.02 10.38 11.94
C GLY A 121 3.52 8.98 12.29
N TYR A 122 3.29 8.52 13.53
CA TYR A 122 3.67 7.17 13.93
C TYR A 122 2.83 6.10 13.26
N PHE A 123 1.53 6.35 13.03
CA PHE A 123 0.68 5.45 12.27
C PHE A 123 1.21 5.28 10.83
N VAL A 124 1.39 6.37 10.10
CA VAL A 124 1.90 6.34 8.71
C VAL A 124 3.28 5.69 8.63
N ALA A 125 4.21 6.08 9.52
CA ALA A 125 5.56 5.53 9.51
C ALA A 125 5.60 4.05 9.90
N THR A 126 4.73 3.58 10.81
CA THR A 126 4.64 2.17 11.19
C THR A 126 4.10 1.34 10.06
N VAL A 127 2.96 1.72 9.47
CA VAL A 127 2.35 0.99 8.35
C VAL A 127 3.30 0.90 7.15
N LEU A 128 3.98 2.00 6.76
CA LEU A 128 4.95 1.96 5.66
C LEU A 128 6.16 1.08 5.99
N LYS A 129 6.72 1.20 7.20
CA LYS A 129 7.84 0.36 7.61
C LYS A 129 7.46 -1.12 7.55
N ASP A 130 6.31 -1.48 8.10
CA ASP A 130 5.85 -2.85 8.22
C ASP A 130 5.39 -3.44 6.87
N ALA A 131 4.97 -2.58 5.93
CA ALA A 131 4.74 -2.94 4.53
C ALA A 131 6.06 -3.15 3.74
N GLY A 132 7.22 -2.90 4.35
CA GLY A 132 8.53 -3.19 3.78
C GLY A 132 9.32 -1.98 3.26
N PHE A 133 8.82 -0.76 3.46
CA PHE A 133 9.56 0.45 3.08
C PHE A 133 10.74 0.67 4.04
N LYS A 134 11.90 1.03 3.50
CA LYS A 134 13.10 1.30 4.29
C LYS A 134 13.05 2.71 4.88
N VAL A 135 12.37 2.83 6.02
CA VAL A 135 12.23 4.11 6.75
C VAL A 135 12.62 3.97 8.22
N ASP A 136 13.18 5.04 8.79
CA ASP A 136 13.33 5.16 10.24
C ASP A 136 11.99 5.64 10.81
N ARG A 137 11.31 4.76 11.55
CA ARG A 137 9.97 5.02 12.10
C ARG A 137 9.92 6.32 12.91
N TYR A 138 10.90 6.57 13.77
CA TYR A 138 10.87 7.72 14.67
C TYR A 138 11.19 9.00 13.92
N LYS A 139 12.25 8.98 13.10
CA LYS A 139 12.63 10.17 12.32
C LYS A 139 11.56 10.54 11.31
N LEU A 140 10.90 9.57 10.67
CA LEU A 140 9.81 9.86 9.75
C LEU A 140 8.59 10.42 10.50
N ALA A 141 8.16 9.75 11.58
CA ALA A 141 6.95 10.13 12.32
C ALA A 141 7.00 11.53 12.96
N GLN A 142 8.19 12.02 13.30
CA GLN A 142 8.38 13.30 13.98
C GLN A 142 8.55 14.49 13.02
N GLN A 143 8.56 14.25 11.71
CA GLN A 143 8.69 15.31 10.73
C GLN A 143 7.36 16.04 10.50
N PRO A 144 7.39 17.33 10.11
CA PRO A 144 6.25 18.00 9.52
C PRO A 144 5.71 17.19 8.33
N SER A 145 4.39 17.24 8.11
CA SER A 145 3.72 16.44 7.09
C SER A 145 4.34 16.63 5.70
N GLU A 146 4.65 17.86 5.28
CA GLU A 146 5.36 18.14 4.02
C GLU A 146 6.69 17.37 3.91
N ASN A 147 7.49 17.31 4.99
CA ASN A 147 8.77 16.62 4.98
C ASN A 147 8.61 15.09 4.92
N ILE A 148 7.54 14.55 5.49
CA ILE A 148 7.17 13.14 5.31
C ILE A 148 6.92 12.86 3.81
N LEU A 149 6.11 13.69 3.15
CA LEU A 149 5.82 13.52 1.71
C LEU A 149 7.11 13.60 0.88
N ARG A 150 7.97 14.59 1.17
CA ARG A 150 9.24 14.81 0.50
C ARG A 150 10.29 13.72 0.74
N SER A 151 10.06 12.83 1.71
CA SER A 151 10.92 11.64 1.90
C SER A 151 10.72 10.60 0.80
N PHE A 152 9.57 10.61 0.11
CA PHE A 152 9.21 9.63 -0.92
C PHE A 152 9.20 10.23 -2.32
N LEU A 153 8.90 11.52 -2.44
CA LEU A 153 8.69 12.20 -3.72
C LEU A 153 9.55 13.45 -3.83
N PRO A 154 10.04 13.78 -5.05
CA PRO A 154 10.65 15.09 -5.28
C PRO A 154 9.59 16.18 -5.10
N LYS A 155 10.01 17.39 -4.71
CA LYS A 155 9.10 18.50 -4.38
C LYS A 155 8.09 18.80 -5.50
N GLN A 156 8.51 18.67 -6.77
CA GLN A 156 7.67 18.95 -7.94
C GLN A 156 6.54 17.92 -8.11
N SER A 157 6.66 16.75 -7.49
CA SER A 157 5.62 15.72 -7.47
C SER A 157 4.71 15.83 -6.23
N CYS A 158 4.96 16.78 -5.33
CA CYS A 158 4.08 17.07 -4.20
C CYS A 158 3.16 18.24 -4.55
N THR A 159 1.85 18.03 -4.43
CA THR A 159 0.86 19.11 -4.55
C THR A 159 0.72 19.81 -3.21
N LEU A 160 1.15 21.08 -3.12
CA LEU A 160 0.96 21.93 -1.95
C LEU A 160 -0.16 22.93 -2.24
N THR A 161 -1.18 22.94 -1.39
CA THR A 161 -2.28 23.92 -1.42
C THR A 161 -2.43 24.55 -0.05
N VAL A 162 -2.84 25.82 0.00
CA VAL A 162 -3.02 26.58 1.25
C VAL A 162 -4.39 27.24 1.20
N GLY A 163 -5.16 27.12 2.29
CA GLY A 163 -6.49 27.75 2.39
C GLY A 163 -7.52 27.16 1.43
N LYS A 164 -7.33 25.91 1.00
CA LYS A 164 -8.25 25.23 0.08
C LYS A 164 -9.54 24.84 0.80
N ASP A 165 -10.68 25.08 0.17
CA ASP A 165 -11.97 24.63 0.67
C ASP A 165 -12.06 23.10 0.64
N TYR A 166 -12.78 22.52 1.61
CA TYR A 166 -12.93 21.07 1.71
C TYR A 166 -13.64 20.46 0.48
N GLN A 167 -14.66 21.12 -0.07
CA GLN A 167 -15.39 20.61 -1.23
C GLN A 167 -14.50 20.56 -2.48
N ASP A 168 -13.70 21.61 -2.67
CA ASP A 168 -12.72 21.66 -3.75
C ASP A 168 -11.64 20.58 -3.58
N PHE A 169 -11.17 20.36 -2.35
CA PHE A 169 -10.24 19.28 -2.04
C PHE A 169 -10.85 17.90 -2.33
N ALA A 170 -12.06 17.63 -1.84
CA ALA A 170 -12.75 16.35 -2.04
C ALA A 170 -12.98 16.07 -3.54
N THR A 171 -13.46 17.08 -4.28
CA THR A 171 -13.68 16.99 -5.73
C THR A 171 -12.39 16.70 -6.51
N GLU A 172 -11.23 17.16 -6.03
CA GLU A 172 -9.94 16.82 -6.63
C GLU A 172 -9.46 15.41 -6.26
N VAL A 173 -9.66 14.99 -5.02
CA VAL A 173 -9.34 13.63 -4.57
C VAL A 173 -10.14 12.59 -5.37
N GLU A 174 -11.43 12.85 -5.63
CA GLU A 174 -12.29 12.00 -6.46
C GLU A 174 -11.82 11.87 -7.93
N LYS A 175 -10.97 12.80 -8.39
CA LYS A 175 -10.39 12.78 -9.75
C LYS A 175 -9.00 12.15 -9.79
N LEU A 176 -8.45 11.76 -8.64
CA LEU A 176 -7.18 11.05 -8.61
C LEU A 176 -7.34 9.67 -9.24
N GLU A 177 -6.28 9.20 -9.87
CA GLU A 177 -6.21 7.83 -10.34
C GLU A 177 -6.32 6.86 -9.14
N PRO A 178 -6.84 5.64 -9.35
CA PRO A 178 -6.86 4.62 -8.30
C PRO A 178 -5.46 4.39 -7.71
N GLY A 179 -5.39 4.27 -6.38
CA GLY A 179 -4.12 4.07 -5.70
C GLY A 179 -4.11 4.52 -4.24
N ILE A 180 -2.91 4.54 -3.67
CA ILE A 180 -2.67 4.94 -2.29
C ILE A 180 -1.78 6.18 -2.27
N TYR A 181 -2.28 7.22 -1.62
CA TYR A 181 -1.64 8.52 -1.51
C TYR A 181 -1.31 8.82 -0.06
N VAL A 182 -0.17 9.46 0.19
CA VAL A 182 0.13 10.07 1.48
C VAL A 182 -0.29 11.53 1.42
N VAL A 183 -1.18 11.94 2.32
CA VAL A 183 -1.66 13.33 2.41
C VAL A 183 -1.11 13.98 3.67
N GLY A 184 -0.60 15.20 3.51
CA GLY A 184 -0.25 16.08 4.61
C GLY A 184 -1.31 17.17 4.77
N LEU A 185 -1.79 17.35 5.99
CA LEU A 185 -2.57 18.51 6.43
C LEU A 185 -1.71 19.34 7.38
N ASP A 186 -2.17 20.53 7.79
CA ASP A 186 -1.42 21.47 8.62
C ASP A 186 -0.70 20.81 9.81
N THR A 187 -1.42 19.99 10.58
CA THR A 187 -0.88 19.27 11.75
C THR A 187 -1.15 17.76 11.69
N HIS A 188 -1.46 17.22 10.52
CA HIS A 188 -1.82 15.81 10.35
C HIS A 188 -1.16 15.18 9.14
N VAL A 189 -1.00 13.87 9.17
CA VAL A 189 -0.61 13.08 8.01
C VAL A 189 -1.45 11.82 7.98
N ALA A 190 -1.89 11.41 6.80
CA ALA A 190 -2.74 10.25 6.63
C ALA A 190 -2.50 9.58 5.28
N PHE A 191 -3.19 8.46 5.07
CA PHE A 191 -3.34 7.86 3.75
C PHE A 191 -4.70 8.25 3.16
N ILE A 192 -4.73 8.39 1.84
CA ILE A 192 -5.95 8.38 1.05
C ILE A 192 -5.88 7.14 0.15
N VAL A 193 -6.96 6.37 0.15
CA VAL A 193 -7.12 5.20 -0.72
C VAL A 193 -8.21 5.53 -1.72
N VAL A 194 -7.86 5.58 -2.99
CA VAL A 194 -8.77 5.84 -4.11
C VAL A 194 -9.02 4.51 -4.82
N GLY A 195 -10.28 4.09 -4.89
CA GLY A 195 -10.68 2.82 -5.50
C GLY A 195 -10.89 2.93 -7.01
N GLU A 196 -11.13 1.80 -7.68
CA GLU A 196 -11.49 1.80 -9.11
C GLU A 196 -12.86 2.45 -9.39
N GLU A 197 -13.71 2.60 -8.38
CA GLU A 197 -15.03 3.24 -8.50
C GLU A 197 -15.04 4.74 -8.17
N GLY A 198 -13.87 5.33 -7.89
CA GLY A 198 -13.74 6.68 -7.31
C GLY A 198 -13.88 6.64 -5.79
#